data_AF-A0A178MCG0-F1
#
_entry.id   AF-A0A178MCG0-F1
#
_cell.length_a   1.000
_cell.length_b   1.000
_cell.length_c   1.000
_cell.angle_alpha   90.00
_cell.angle_beta   90.00
_cell.angle_gamma   90.00
#
_symmetry.space_group_name_H-M   'P 1'
#
loop_
_entity.id
_entity.type
_entity.pdbx_description
1 polymer ?
#
loop_
_entity_poly.entity_id
_entity_poly.type
_entity_poly.pdbx_seq_one_letter_code
_entity_poly.pdbx_strand_id
1 'polypeptide(L)'
;MIVWSGNGYVLPLLVAVTVALGLVSGTALGLSDTHAVAVGYTLAAVATWIIGRRMNDPAKGYPMIDAKTGETVILRTRHTVFWVEVQWWAIPCALAAIGNGFRGALFPVSADPWPVVFVLVGLGLGGMVLGPFILRRLGAP
;
A
#
# COMPACT_ATOMS: atom_id res chain seq x y z
N MET A 1 4.40 -18.56 -6.09
CA MET A 1 4.74 -17.16 -5.76
C MET A 1 3.45 -16.41 -5.54
N ILE A 2 3.15 -16.07 -4.29
CA ILE A 2 2.00 -15.23 -3.95
C ILE A 2 2.56 -13.82 -3.72
N VAL A 3 1.86 -12.83 -4.26
CA VAL A 3 2.20 -11.40 -4.20
C VAL A 3 2.28 -10.86 -2.77
N TRP A 4 1.75 -11.60 -1.80
CA TRP A 4 1.75 -11.27 -0.38
C TRP A 4 2.27 -12.45 0.46
N SER A 5 2.78 -12.15 1.66
CA SER A 5 3.17 -13.14 2.67
C SER A 5 2.36 -12.94 3.96
N GLY A 6 1.98 -14.05 4.59
CA GLY A 6 1.08 -14.06 5.73
C GLY A 6 -0.18 -13.22 5.49
N ASN A 7 -0.49 -12.32 6.41
CA ASN A 7 -1.67 -11.46 6.40
C ASN A 7 -1.52 -10.20 5.52
N GLY A 8 -0.68 -10.21 4.48
CA GLY A 8 -0.51 -9.06 3.59
C GLY A 8 -1.80 -8.61 2.89
N TYR A 9 -2.80 -9.49 2.73
CA TYR A 9 -4.13 -9.16 2.19
C TYR A 9 -4.91 -8.14 3.04
N VAL A 10 -4.51 -7.89 4.28
CA VAL A 10 -5.12 -6.87 5.15
C VAL A 10 -4.94 -5.47 4.57
N LEU A 11 -3.84 -5.20 3.89
CA LEU A 11 -3.56 -3.88 3.31
C LEU A 11 -4.64 -3.43 2.29
N PRO A 12 -4.93 -4.17 1.19
CA PRO A 12 -5.94 -3.72 0.22
C PRO A 12 -7.32 -3.58 0.86
N LEU A 13 -7.69 -4.46 1.80
CA LEU A 13 -8.94 -4.35 2.53
C LEU A 13 -8.99 -3.08 3.39
N LEU A 14 -7.92 -2.79 4.11
CA LEU A 14 -7.82 -1.61 4.97
C LEU A 14 -7.97 -0.33 4.15
N VAL A 15 -7.24 -0.22 3.03
CA VAL A 15 -7.31 0.94 2.13
C VAL A 15 -8.73 1.11 1.58
N ALA A 16 -9.37 0.03 1.11
CA ALA A 16 -10.73 0.08 0.59
C ALA A 16 -11.73 0.60 1.64
N VAL A 17 -11.67 0.08 2.87
CA VAL A 17 -12.56 0.49 3.96
C VAL A 17 -12.31 1.95 4.35
N THR A 18 -11.06 2.36 4.54
CA THR A 18 -10.76 3.74 4.96
C THR A 18 -11.10 4.77 3.88
N VAL A 19 -10.92 4.44 2.60
CA VAL A 19 -11.32 5.32 1.49
C VAL A 19 -12.85 5.43 1.42
N ALA A 20 -13.58 4.32 1.56
CA ALA A 20 -15.04 4.35 1.61
C ALA A 20 -15.54 5.19 2.80
N LEU A 21 -14.93 5.05 3.99
CA LEU A 21 -15.24 5.87 5.15
C LEU A 21 -14.95 7.36 4.92
N GLY A 22 -13.81 7.67 4.29
CA GLY A 22 -13.47 9.03 3.88
C GLY A 22 -14.50 9.65 2.94
N LEU A 23 -14.96 8.90 1.95
CA LEU A 23 -16.03 9.32 1.03
C LEU A 23 -17.35 9.57 1.76
N VAL A 24 -17.83 8.62 2.57
CA VAL A 24 -19.10 8.75 3.31
C VAL A 24 -19.05 9.91 4.30
N SER A 25 -17.97 10.03 5.08
CA SER A 25 -17.82 11.11 6.05
C SER A 25 -17.59 12.47 5.38
N GLY A 26 -16.76 12.53 4.34
CA GLY A 26 -16.45 13.78 3.65
C GLY A 26 -17.66 14.35 2.90
N THR A 27 -18.44 13.50 2.22
CA THR A 27 -19.69 13.92 1.57
C THR A 27 -20.72 14.42 2.58
N ALA A 28 -20.85 13.75 3.74
CA ALA A 28 -21.71 14.22 4.83
C ALA A 28 -21.28 15.59 5.39
N LEU A 29 -20.00 15.96 5.25
CA LEU A 29 -19.43 17.24 5.67
C LEU A 29 -19.40 18.30 4.55
N GLY A 30 -19.94 17.99 3.36
CA GLY A 30 -19.94 18.89 2.21
C GLY A 30 -18.58 19.05 1.52
N LEU A 31 -17.64 18.14 1.78
CA LEU A 31 -16.37 18.09 1.05
C LEU A 31 -16.60 17.58 -0.37
N SER A 32 -15.86 18.13 -1.34
CA SER A 32 -15.78 17.53 -2.68
C SER A 32 -15.20 16.11 -2.60
N ASP A 33 -15.59 15.23 -3.52
CA ASP A 33 -15.10 13.85 -3.62
C ASP A 33 -13.57 13.75 -3.50
N THR A 34 -12.83 14.64 -4.16
CA THR A 34 -11.37 14.68 -4.11
C THR A 34 -10.81 14.85 -2.69
N HIS A 35 -11.36 15.79 -1.93
CA HIS A 35 -10.96 16.03 -0.53
C HIS A 35 -11.45 14.89 0.37
N ALA A 36 -12.62 14.32 0.12
CA ALA A 36 -13.14 13.17 0.86
C ALA A 36 -12.25 11.91 0.65
N VAL A 37 -11.76 11.68 -0.57
CA VAL A 37 -10.77 10.65 -0.88
C VAL A 37 -9.43 10.92 -0.19
N ALA A 38 -8.99 12.18 -0.10
CA ALA A 38 -7.77 12.56 0.63
C ALA A 38 -7.87 12.21 2.12
N VAL A 39 -9.04 12.46 2.75
CA VAL A 39 -9.33 12.04 4.14
C VAL A 39 -9.24 10.53 4.26
N GLY A 40 -9.83 9.80 3.31
CA GLY A 40 -9.79 8.34 3.27
C GLY A 40 -8.38 7.77 3.19
N TYR A 41 -7.51 8.32 2.34
CA TYR A 41 -6.11 7.92 2.25
C TYR A 41 -5.29 8.33 3.49
N THR A 42 -5.65 9.42 4.16
CA THR A 42 -5.04 9.81 5.43
C THR A 42 -5.32 8.77 6.50
N LEU A 43 -6.58 8.33 6.61
CA LEU A 43 -6.97 7.24 7.51
C LEU A 43 -6.25 5.92 7.14
N ALA A 44 -6.14 5.62 5.84
CA ALA A 44 -5.40 4.47 5.34
C ALA A 44 -3.94 4.48 5.78
N ALA A 45 -3.26 5.62 5.67
CA ALA A 45 -1.85 5.78 6.04
C ALA A 45 -1.63 5.53 7.54
N VAL A 46 -2.46 6.16 8.39
CA VAL A 46 -2.39 6.00 9.85
C VAL A 46 -2.67 4.56 10.25
N ALA A 47 -3.74 3.97 9.74
CA ALA A 47 -4.12 2.60 10.07
C ALA A 47 -3.07 1.60 9.59
N THR A 48 -2.53 1.77 8.38
CA THR A 48 -1.48 0.91 7.81
C THR A 48 -0.21 0.96 8.65
N TRP A 49 0.18 2.14 9.14
CA TRP A 49 1.35 2.28 10.01
C TRP A 49 1.16 1.54 11.33
N ILE A 50 0.03 1.76 12.01
CA ILE A 50 -0.25 1.17 13.33
C ILE A 50 -0.36 -0.35 13.20
N ILE A 51 -1.19 -0.83 12.26
CA ILE A 51 -1.44 -2.25 12.04
C ILE A 51 -0.16 -2.93 11.52
N GLY A 52 0.51 -2.32 10.55
CA GLY A 52 1.74 -2.84 9.96
C GLY A 52 2.87 -3.00 10.99
N ARG A 53 3.08 -2.01 11.87
CA ARG A 53 4.07 -2.12 12.96
C ARG A 53 3.71 -3.21 13.96
N ARG A 54 2.43 -3.33 14.33
CA ARG A 54 1.97 -4.40 15.23
C ARG A 54 2.13 -5.77 14.59
N MET A 55 1.90 -5.89 13.28
CA MET A 55 2.01 -7.14 12.54
C MET A 55 3.47 -7.59 12.40
N ASN A 56 4.37 -6.67 12.07
CA ASN A 56 5.79 -6.95 11.84
C ASN A 56 6.68 -6.68 13.05
N ASP A 57 6.12 -6.72 14.26
CA ASP A 57 6.85 -6.43 15.49
C ASP A 57 7.97 -7.48 15.72
N PRO A 58 9.26 -7.07 15.73
CA PRO A 58 10.37 -7.98 15.97
C PRO A 58 10.31 -8.71 17.32
N ALA A 59 9.60 -8.14 18.30
CA ALA A 59 9.42 -8.74 19.63
C ALA A 59 8.55 -10.02 19.60
N LYS A 60 7.83 -10.27 18.50
CA LYS A 60 7.04 -11.50 18.32
C LYS A 60 7.86 -12.70 17.85
N GLY A 61 9.17 -12.55 17.73
CA GLY A 61 10.03 -13.68 17.38
C GLY A 61 10.10 -14.71 18.50
N TYR A 62 10.04 -15.99 18.16
CA TYR A 62 10.19 -17.09 19.12
C TYR A 62 11.43 -17.93 18.81
N PRO A 63 12.17 -18.39 19.83
CA PRO A 63 13.33 -19.24 19.63
C PRO A 63 12.87 -20.63 19.14
N MET A 64 13.53 -21.14 18.11
CA MET A 64 13.37 -22.49 17.61
C MET A 64 14.75 -23.14 17.51
N ILE A 65 14.86 -24.39 17.95
CA ILE A 65 16.11 -25.17 17.83
C ILE A 65 16.13 -25.84 16.46
N ASP A 66 17.19 -25.62 15.70
CA ASP A 66 17.43 -26.35 14.47
C ASP A 66 17.80 -27.80 14.79
N ALA A 67 17.01 -28.76 14.30
CA ALA A 67 17.19 -30.18 14.56
C ALA A 67 18.49 -30.77 13.95
N LYS A 68 19.10 -30.10 12.98
CA LYS A 68 20.32 -30.57 12.31
C LYS A 68 21.60 -30.04 12.95
N THR A 69 21.59 -28.79 13.41
CA THR A 69 22.79 -28.12 13.94
C THR A 69 22.75 -27.96 15.46
N GLY A 70 21.58 -28.07 16.09
CA GLY A 70 21.38 -27.77 17.51
C GLY A 70 21.41 -26.27 17.84
N GLU A 71 21.52 -25.40 16.83
CA GLU A 71 21.57 -23.95 17.03
C GLU A 71 20.18 -23.37 17.30
N THR A 72 20.13 -22.31 18.11
CA THR A 72 18.89 -21.56 18.37
C THR A 72 18.71 -20.46 17.33
N VAL A 73 17.65 -20.56 16.52
CA VAL A 73 17.28 -19.55 15.52
C VAL A 73 16.02 -18.83 15.99
N ILE A 74 16.01 -17.50 15.91
CA ILE A 74 14.80 -16.70 16.22
C ILE A 74 13.96 -16.59 14.95
N LEU A 75 12.82 -17.29 14.91
CA LEU A 75 11.88 -17.16 13.81
C LEU A 75 11.03 -15.91 14.01
N ARG A 76 10.95 -15.06 12.97
CA ARG A 76 10.12 -13.86 12.96
C ARG A 76 9.06 -13.97 11.88
N THR A 77 7.81 -13.78 12.26
CA THR A 77 6.71 -13.65 11.30
C THR A 77 6.83 -12.31 10.59
N ARG A 78 6.88 -12.33 9.25
CA ARG A 78 6.79 -11.12 8.42
C ARG A 78 5.54 -11.16 7.56
N HIS A 79 4.91 -10.01 7.45
CA HIS A 79 3.72 -9.77 6.66
C HIS A 79 4.05 -8.71 5.61
N THR A 80 4.10 -9.15 4.35
CA THR A 80 4.52 -8.31 3.23
C THR A 80 3.47 -8.29 2.13
N VAL A 81 3.43 -7.19 1.39
CA VAL A 81 2.74 -7.07 0.10
C VAL A 81 3.78 -6.59 -0.90
N PHE A 82 3.93 -7.31 -2.02
CA PHE A 82 5.02 -7.14 -2.98
C PHE A 82 6.40 -7.11 -2.31
N TRP A 83 6.65 -8.06 -1.40
CA TRP A 83 7.91 -8.19 -0.65
C TRP A 83 8.27 -6.98 0.25
N VAL A 84 7.39 -5.99 0.35
CA VAL A 84 7.51 -4.83 1.24
C VAL A 84 6.64 -5.04 2.48
N GLU A 85 7.19 -4.81 3.66
CA GLU A 85 6.44 -4.92 4.92
C GLU A 85 5.24 -3.96 4.91
N VAL A 86 4.09 -4.44 5.40
CA VAL A 86 2.82 -3.69 5.37
C VAL A 86 2.96 -2.26 5.90
N GLN A 87 3.79 -2.01 6.93
CA GLN A 87 3.99 -0.67 7.52
C GLN A 87 4.51 0.38 6.53
N TRP A 88 5.32 -0.02 5.55
CA TRP A 88 5.91 0.90 4.57
C TRP A 88 4.90 1.35 3.52
N TRP A 89 3.79 0.62 3.37
CA TRP A 89 2.67 1.05 2.52
C TRP A 89 1.92 2.27 3.07
N ALA A 90 2.19 2.68 4.32
CA ALA A 90 1.72 3.95 4.86
C ALA A 90 2.26 5.16 4.07
N ILE A 91 3.48 5.07 3.53
CA ILE A 91 4.10 6.18 2.75
C ILE A 91 3.35 6.41 1.43
N PRO A 92 3.14 5.41 0.55
CA PRO A 92 2.28 5.55 -0.62
C PRO A 92 0.88 6.08 -0.30
N CYS A 93 0.26 5.62 0.79
CA CYS A 93 -1.05 6.12 1.22
C CYS A 93 -1.01 7.61 1.59
N ALA A 94 0.02 8.04 2.33
CA ALA A 94 0.21 9.44 2.68
C ALA A 94 0.45 10.32 1.45
N LEU A 95 1.26 9.85 0.49
CA LEU A 95 1.47 10.55 -0.78
C LEU A 95 0.18 10.66 -1.59
N ALA A 96 -0.64 9.61 -1.62
CA ALA A 96 -1.95 9.65 -2.27
C ALA A 96 -2.90 10.65 -1.58
N ALA A 97 -2.88 10.74 -0.25
CA ALA A 97 -3.65 11.73 0.50
C ALA A 97 -3.25 13.16 0.11
N ILE A 98 -1.94 13.46 0.15
CA ILE A 98 -1.39 14.76 -0.25
C ILE A 98 -1.77 15.08 -1.69
N GLY A 99 -1.55 14.15 -2.62
CA GLY A 99 -1.87 14.33 -4.04
C GLY A 99 -3.34 14.67 -4.28
N ASN A 100 -4.26 14.02 -3.57
CA ASN A 100 -5.68 14.34 -3.67
C ASN A 100 -6.00 15.70 -3.00
N GLY A 101 -5.42 16.01 -1.85
CA GLY A 101 -5.64 17.30 -1.18
C GLY A 101 -5.20 18.51 -2.01
N PHE A 102 -4.11 18.39 -2.76
CA PHE A 102 -3.61 19.47 -3.63
C PHE A 102 -4.14 19.42 -5.07
N ARG A 103 -4.94 18.41 -5.43
CA ARG A 103 -5.38 18.19 -6.83
C ARG A 103 -6.10 19.40 -7.41
N GLY A 104 -6.99 20.04 -6.65
CA GLY A 104 -7.73 21.22 -7.10
C GLY A 104 -6.88 22.49 -7.27
N ALA A 105 -5.71 22.54 -6.63
CA ALA A 105 -4.76 23.66 -6.74
C ALA A 105 -3.72 23.43 -7.85
N LEU A 106 -3.35 22.17 -8.09
CA LEU A 106 -2.30 21.78 -9.04
C LEU A 106 -2.82 21.51 -10.45
N PHE A 107 -4.09 21.11 -10.61
CA PHE A 107 -4.68 20.74 -11.89
C PHE A 107 -6.07 21.35 -12.07
N PRO A 108 -6.31 22.20 -13.09
CA PRO A 108 -7.66 22.64 -13.43
C PRO A 108 -8.49 21.45 -13.93
N VAL A 109 -9.78 21.40 -13.57
CA VAL A 109 -10.72 20.30 -13.90
C VAL A 109 -10.78 19.98 -15.40
N SER A 110 -10.54 20.97 -16.27
CA SER A 110 -10.49 20.79 -17.72
C SER A 110 -9.25 20.06 -18.24
N ALA A 111 -8.21 19.96 -17.42
CA ALA A 111 -6.99 19.22 -17.69
C ALA A 111 -6.98 17.88 -16.96
N ASP A 112 -8.16 17.30 -16.67
CA ASP A 112 -8.31 16.03 -15.98
C ASP A 112 -7.62 14.90 -16.77
N PRO A 113 -6.41 14.48 -16.37
CA PRO A 113 -5.77 13.33 -16.95
C PRO A 113 -6.31 12.15 -16.14
N TRP A 114 -7.39 11.54 -16.60
CA TRP A 114 -7.70 10.18 -16.18
C TRP A 114 -6.40 9.34 -16.20
N PRO A 115 -6.12 8.41 -15.27
CA PRO A 115 -6.23 8.37 -13.83
C PRO A 115 -4.80 8.19 -13.23
N VAL A 116 -4.08 9.27 -12.92
CA VAL A 116 -2.67 9.18 -12.47
C VAL A 116 -2.49 8.40 -11.16
N VAL A 117 -3.54 8.24 -10.35
CA VAL A 117 -3.53 7.41 -9.14
C VAL A 117 -3.53 5.91 -9.47
N PHE A 118 -4.16 5.47 -10.57
CA PHE A 118 -4.00 4.10 -11.07
C PHE A 118 -2.60 3.87 -11.63
N VAL A 119 -1.84 4.91 -11.97
CA VAL A 119 -0.48 4.79 -12.50
C VAL A 119 0.54 4.61 -11.38
N LEU A 120 0.39 5.17 -10.18
CA LEU A 120 1.32 4.87 -9.07
C LEU A 120 1.03 3.51 -8.39
N VAL A 121 -0.23 3.07 -8.38
CA VAL A 121 -0.60 1.71 -7.97
C VAL A 121 -0.37 0.70 -9.11
N GLY A 122 -0.48 1.10 -10.37
CA GLY A 122 -0.28 0.28 -11.56
C GLY A 122 1.17 0.20 -12.03
N LEU A 123 2.04 1.18 -11.76
CA LEU A 123 3.47 1.12 -12.08
C LEU A 123 4.28 0.41 -11.00
N GLY A 124 3.84 0.43 -9.74
CA GLY A 124 4.46 -0.40 -8.70
C GLY A 124 4.28 -1.89 -8.95
N LEU A 125 3.17 -2.29 -9.58
CA LEU A 125 2.80 -3.69 -9.80
C LEU A 125 2.98 -4.14 -11.25
N GLY A 126 2.66 -3.27 -12.21
CA GLY A 126 2.88 -3.49 -13.63
C GLY A 126 4.34 -3.36 -14.03
N GLY A 127 5.10 -2.42 -13.45
CA GLY A 127 6.52 -2.26 -13.76
C GLY A 127 7.38 -3.42 -13.24
N MET A 128 7.09 -3.93 -12.04
CA MET A 128 7.83 -5.04 -11.44
C MET A 128 7.48 -6.42 -12.01
N VAL A 129 6.25 -6.63 -12.50
CA VAL A 129 5.80 -7.94 -13.02
C VAL A 129 5.88 -8.01 -14.55
N LEU A 130 5.64 -6.92 -15.28
CA LEU A 130 5.66 -6.90 -16.75
C LEU A 130 6.95 -6.35 -17.35
N GLY A 131 7.82 -5.71 -16.57
CA GLY A 131 9.11 -5.19 -17.04
C GLY A 131 9.93 -6.25 -17.81
N PRO A 132 10.16 -7.45 -17.24
CA PRO A 132 10.88 -8.51 -17.95
C PRO A 132 10.11 -9.12 -19.13
N PHE A 133 8.78 -9.07 -19.11
CA PHE A 133 7.91 -9.70 -20.12
C PHE A 133 7.75 -8.82 -21.37
N ILE A 134 7.68 -7.50 -21.19
CA ILE A 134 7.59 -6.52 -22.28
C ILE A 134 8.95 -6.37 -22.98
N LEU A 135 10.06 -6.36 -22.22
CA LEU A 135 11.40 -6.29 -22.80
C LEU A 135 11.74 -7.51 -23.68
N ARG A 136 11.35 -8.72 -23.26
CA ARG A 136 11.49 -9.95 -24.08
C ARG A 136 10.63 -9.96 -25.35
N ARG A 137 9.49 -9.28 -25.36
CA ARG A 137 8.57 -9.24 -26.51
C ARG A 137 8.93 -8.14 -27.52
N LEU A 138 9.73 -7.15 -27.09
CA LEU A 138 10.21 -6.04 -27.92
C LEU A 138 11.61 -6.27 -28.52
N GLY A 139 12.22 -7.43 -28.29
CA GLY A 139 13.50 -7.79 -28.91
C GLY A 139 14.68 -6.90 -28.49
N ALA A 140 14.57 -6.21 -27.35
CA ALA A 140 15.71 -5.53 -26.74
C ALA A 140 16.64 -6.60 -26.11
N PRO A 141 17.98 -6.47 -26.25
CA PRO A 141 18.94 -7.41 -25.69
C PRO A 141 18.86 -7.53 -24.17
#